data_AF-J6DUB4-F1
#
_entry.id   AF-J6DUB4-F1
#
_cell.length_a   1.000
_cell.length_b   1.000
_cell.length_c   1.000
_cell.angle_alpha   90.00
_cell.angle_beta   90.00
_cell.angle_gamma   90.00
#
_symmetry.space_group_name_H-M   'P 1'
#
loop_
_entity.id
_entity.type
_entity.pdbx_description
1 polymer ?
#
loop_
_entity_poly.entity_id
_entity_poly.type
_entity_poly.pdbx_seq_one_letter_code
_entity_poly.pdbx_strand_id
1 'polypeptide(L)'
;MSHTTLQKKKLVARVSRLKGQMEAVERALEAERPCGEILQLLASVRGALTGLTGEVLDDHLREHVLNAVDDAARAEAVEEISEVLRTYIR
;
A
#
# COMPACT_ATOMS: atom_id res chain seq x y z
N MET A 1 10.43 -14.29 -8.97
CA MET A 1 9.46 -13.52 -9.80
C MET A 1 8.68 -12.58 -8.90
N SER A 2 8.45 -11.32 -9.30
CA SER A 2 7.67 -10.38 -8.49
C SER A 2 6.22 -10.84 -8.39
N HIS A 3 5.86 -11.28 -7.18
CA HIS A 3 4.59 -11.74 -6.61
C HIS A 3 3.42 -10.76 -6.82
N THR A 4 3.70 -9.52 -7.22
CA THR A 4 2.67 -8.60 -7.72
C THR A 4 1.93 -9.11 -8.96
N THR A 5 2.33 -10.22 -9.60
CA THR A 5 1.62 -10.84 -10.73
C THR A 5 0.38 -11.67 -10.36
N LEU A 6 0.35 -12.37 -9.22
CA LEU A 6 -0.79 -13.23 -8.84
C LEU A 6 -2.01 -12.43 -8.36
N GLN A 7 -1.77 -11.39 -7.55
CA GLN A 7 -2.81 -10.45 -7.10
C GLN A 7 -2.84 -9.15 -7.94
N LYS A 8 -2.17 -9.12 -9.09
CA LYS A 8 -1.98 -7.90 -9.91
C LYS A 8 -3.27 -7.13 -10.14
N LYS A 9 -4.32 -7.82 -10.56
CA LYS A 9 -5.63 -7.18 -10.86
C LYS A 9 -6.23 -6.53 -9.63
N LYS A 10 -6.14 -7.17 -8.47
CA LYS A 10 -6.68 -6.68 -7.20
C LYS A 10 -5.89 -5.45 -6.71
N LEU A 11 -4.56 -5.53 -6.72
CA LEU A 11 -3.68 -4.42 -6.34
C LEU A 11 -3.85 -3.22 -7.27
N VAL A 12 -3.90 -3.44 -8.59
CA VAL A 12 -4.16 -2.37 -9.57
C VAL A 12 -5.53 -1.73 -9.33
N ALA A 13 -6.57 -2.53 -9.06
CA ALA A 13 -7.89 -1.97 -8.74
C ALA A 13 -7.89 -1.11 -7.46
N ARG A 14 -7.09 -1.46 -6.45
CA ARG A 14 -6.90 -0.62 -5.26
C ARG A 14 -6.20 0.70 -5.59
N VAL A 15 -5.13 0.64 -6.38
CA VAL A 15 -4.42 1.85 -6.84
C VAL A 15 -5.33 2.75 -7.66
N SER A 16 -6.15 2.21 -8.56
CA SER A 16 -7.13 2.99 -9.32
C SER A 16 -8.15 3.71 -8.42
N ARG A 17 -8.59 3.08 -7.33
CA ARG A 17 -9.46 3.74 -6.34
C ARG A 17 -8.75 4.87 -5.61
N LEU A 18 -7.50 4.67 -5.19
CA LEU A 18 -6.69 5.72 -4.57
C LEU A 18 -6.50 6.92 -5.49
N LYS A 19 -6.27 6.69 -6.80
CA LYS A 19 -6.22 7.77 -7.79
C LYS A 19 -7.50 8.59 -7.82
N GLY A 20 -8.66 7.94 -7.90
CA GLY A 20 -9.95 8.63 -7.87
C GLY A 20 -10.21 9.40 -6.56
N GLN A 21 -9.71 8.91 -5.42
CA GLN A 21 -9.78 9.63 -4.15
C GLN A 21 -8.87 10.89 -4.17
N MET A 22 -7.67 10.80 -4.75
CA MET A 22 -6.78 11.96 -4.89
C MET A 22 -7.37 13.01 -5.84
N GLU A 23 -7.94 12.60 -6.96
CA GLU A 23 -8.65 13.53 -7.86
C GLU A 23 -9.85 14.20 -7.15
N ALA A 24 -10.51 13.51 -6.21
CA ALA A 24 -11.58 14.10 -5.42
C ALA A 24 -11.06 15.17 -4.44
N VAL A 25 -9.86 14.98 -3.89
CA VAL A 25 -9.17 16.00 -3.05
C VAL A 25 -8.83 17.22 -3.90
N GLU A 26 -8.24 17.02 -5.09
CA GLU A 26 -7.90 18.10 -6.02
C GLU A 26 -9.13 18.94 -6.39
N ARG A 27 -10.21 18.28 -6.86
CA ARG A 27 -11.48 18.98 -7.16
C ARG A 27 -12.07 19.72 -5.96
N ALA A 28 -11.91 19.18 -4.75
CA ALA A 28 -12.40 19.83 -3.54
C ALA A 28 -11.62 21.10 -3.21
N LEU A 29 -10.31 21.10 -3.48
CA LEU A 29 -9.45 22.28 -3.34
C LEU A 29 -9.77 23.34 -4.40
N GLU A 30 -9.90 22.94 -5.67
CA GLU A 30 -10.27 23.83 -6.78
C GLU A 30 -11.64 24.49 -6.56
N ALA A 31 -12.58 23.77 -5.95
CA ALA A 31 -13.90 24.27 -5.60
C ALA A 31 -13.96 25.02 -4.25
N GLU A 32 -12.80 25.29 -3.63
CA GLU A 32 -12.67 26.02 -2.35
C GLU A 32 -13.57 25.45 -1.23
N ARG A 33 -13.71 24.11 -1.17
CA ARG A 33 -14.56 23.45 -0.17
C ARG A 33 -14.01 23.64 1.26
N PRO A 34 -14.87 23.56 2.30
CA PRO A 34 -14.44 23.70 3.68
C PRO A 34 -13.30 22.76 4.07
N CYS A 35 -12.36 23.24 4.89
CA CYS A 35 -11.20 22.47 5.34
C CYS A 35 -11.58 21.13 5.98
N GLY A 36 -12.72 21.06 6.69
CA GLY A 36 -13.21 19.83 7.30
C GLY A 36 -13.50 18.73 6.27
N GLU A 37 -14.03 19.09 5.10
CA GLU A 37 -14.34 18.14 4.03
C GLU A 37 -13.06 17.64 3.35
N ILE A 38 -12.08 18.53 3.13
CA ILE A 38 -10.75 18.17 2.62
C ILE A 38 -10.06 17.20 3.58
N LEU A 39 -10.09 17.49 4.89
CA LEU A 39 -9.50 16.62 5.92
C LEU A 39 -10.15 15.23 5.96
N GLN A 40 -11.47 15.14 5.74
CA GLN A 40 -12.16 13.85 5.65
C GLN A 40 -11.71 13.04 4.41
N LEU A 41 -11.57 13.69 3.25
CA LEU A 41 -11.07 13.05 2.04
C LEU A 41 -9.63 12.54 2.22
N LEU A 42 -8.75 13.37 2.80
CA LEU A 42 -7.37 12.98 3.11
C LEU A 42 -7.32 11.83 4.12
N ALA A 43 -8.18 11.83 5.14
CA ALA A 43 -8.28 10.72 6.09
C ALA A 43 -8.72 9.41 5.40
N SER A 44 -9.65 9.49 4.44
CA SER A 44 -10.07 8.35 3.61
C SER A 44 -8.92 7.82 2.74
N VAL A 45 -8.16 8.71 2.10
CA VAL A 45 -6.95 8.33 1.33
C VAL A 45 -5.95 7.62 2.22
N ARG A 46 -5.65 8.19 3.40
CA ARG A 46 -4.73 7.58 4.36
C ARG A 46 -5.16 6.17 4.74
N GLY A 47 -6.44 5.96 5.07
CA GLY A 47 -6.97 4.64 5.42
C GLY A 47 -6.86 3.63 4.27
N ALA A 48 -7.17 4.04 3.04
CA ALA A 48 -7.03 3.20 1.85
C ALA A 48 -5.56 2.84 1.56
N LEU A 49 -4.64 3.80 1.75
CA LEU A 49 -3.20 3.58 1.59
C LEU A 49 -2.66 2.61 2.63
N THR A 50 -2.97 2.80 3.92
CA THR A 50 -2.59 1.86 5.00
C THR A 50 -3.11 0.45 4.71
N GLY A 51 -4.36 0.33 4.26
CA GLY A 51 -4.94 -0.96 3.90
C GLY A 51 -4.26 -1.63 2.69
N LEU A 52 -3.78 -0.86 1.71
CA LEU A 52 -3.00 -1.39 0.59
C LEU A 52 -1.60 -1.82 1.03
N THR A 53 -0.92 -1.02 1.86
CA THR A 53 0.39 -1.37 2.40
C THR A 53 0.35 -2.68 3.18
N GLY A 54 -0.63 -2.84 4.08
CA GLY A 54 -0.76 -4.08 4.85
C GLY A 54 -1.01 -5.31 3.99
N GLU A 55 -1.77 -5.17 2.90
CA GLU A 55 -2.01 -6.27 1.95
C GLU A 55 -0.73 -6.68 1.22
N VAL A 56 0.04 -5.72 0.70
CA VAL A 56 1.33 -6.01 0.03
C VAL A 56 2.34 -6.64 1.00
N LEU A 57 2.35 -6.18 2.26
CA LEU A 57 3.19 -6.74 3.32
C LEU A 57 2.82 -8.21 3.64
N ASP A 58 1.54 -8.52 3.82
CA ASP A 58 1.09 -9.89 4.10
C ASP A 58 1.44 -10.84 2.93
N ASP A 59 1.22 -10.39 1.69
CA ASP A 59 1.59 -11.14 0.50
C ASP A 59 3.10 -11.43 0.45
N HIS A 60 3.95 -10.45 0.80
CA HIS A 60 5.41 -10.63 0.85
C HIS A 60 5.82 -11.69 1.89
N LEU A 61 5.26 -11.59 3.10
CA LEU A 61 5.56 -12.53 4.18
C LEU A 61 5.14 -13.96 3.83
N ARG A 62 3.96 -14.13 3.23
CA ARG A 62 3.48 -15.46 2.81
C ARG A 62 4.38 -16.08 1.75
N GLU A 63 4.74 -15.32 0.73
CA GLU A 63 5.43 -15.88 -0.43
C GLU A 63 6.95 -15.99 -0.27
N HIS A 64 7.61 -15.01 0.35
CA HIS A 64 9.08 -15.00 0.43
C HIS A 64 9.62 -15.41 1.79
N VAL A 65 8.79 -15.40 2.83
CA VAL A 65 9.20 -15.87 4.16
C VAL A 65 8.61 -17.24 4.44
N LEU A 66 7.29 -17.43 4.39
CA LEU A 66 6.69 -18.73 4.72
C LEU A 66 7.02 -19.80 3.67
N ASN A 67 6.89 -19.46 2.37
CA ASN A 67 7.11 -20.38 1.25
C ASN A 67 8.55 -20.34 0.68
N ALA A 68 9.52 -19.79 1.43
CA ALA A 68 10.91 -19.70 1.00
C ALA A 68 11.48 -21.08 0.64
N VAL A 69 12.27 -21.13 -0.44
CA VAL A 69 12.87 -22.38 -0.95
C VAL A 69 13.99 -22.91 -0.04
N ASP A 70 14.67 -22.02 0.67
CA ASP A 70 15.71 -22.32 1.65
C ASP A 70 15.86 -21.16 2.66
N ASP A 71 16.77 -21.33 3.63
CA ASP A 71 17.01 -20.34 4.68
C ASP A 71 17.71 -19.07 4.17
N ALA A 72 18.48 -19.17 3.08
CA ALA A 72 19.14 -18.00 2.50
C ALA A 72 18.12 -17.07 1.84
N ALA A 73 17.21 -17.61 1.04
CA ALA A 73 16.10 -16.87 0.44
C ALA A 73 15.17 -16.27 1.50
N ARG A 74 14.92 -17.00 2.59
CA ARG A 74 14.15 -16.50 3.74
C ARG A 74 14.82 -15.30 4.40
N ALA A 75 16.14 -15.38 4.64
CA ALA A 75 16.90 -14.31 5.26
C ALA A 75 16.91 -13.04 4.41
N GLU A 76 17.11 -13.18 3.10
CA GLU A 76 17.04 -12.07 2.13
C GLU A 76 15.66 -11.39 2.17
N ALA A 77 14.58 -12.17 2.12
CA ALA A 77 13.22 -11.65 2.17
C ALA A 77 12.88 -10.89 3.46
N VAL A 78 13.44 -11.34 4.60
CA VAL A 78 13.30 -10.68 5.90
C VAL A 78 14.09 -9.36 5.93
N GLU A 79 15.26 -9.32 5.29
CA GLU A 79 16.07 -8.10 5.21
C GLU A 79 15.39 -7.04 4.34
N GLU A 80 14.89 -7.43 3.15
CA GLU A 80 14.11 -6.55 2.27
C GLU A 80 12.94 -5.88 3.01
N ILE A 81 12.16 -6.66 3.75
CA ILE A 81 11.00 -6.09 4.46
C ILE A 81 11.41 -5.28 5.69
N SER A 82 12.51 -5.65 6.36
CA SER A 82 13.04 -4.89 7.49
C SER A 82 13.46 -3.47 7.09
N GLU A 83 14.05 -3.31 5.90
CA GLU A 83 14.40 -1.98 5.36
C GLU A 83 13.15 -1.12 5.11
N VAL A 84 12.11 -1.71 4.52
CA VAL A 84 10.84 -1.01 4.27
C VAL A 84 10.17 -0.60 5.58
N LEU A 85 10.12 -1.50 6.57
CA LEU A 85 9.49 -1.23 7.87
C LEU A 85 10.19 -0.11 8.65
N ARG A 86 11.52 0.01 8.56
CA ARG A 86 12.27 1.14 9.17
C ARG A 86 11.85 2.49 8.61
N THR A 87 11.40 2.55 7.36
CA THR A 87 10.91 3.77 6.72
C THR A 87 9.44 4.02 7.05
N TYR A 88 8.65 2.95 7.20
CA TYR A 88 7.20 3.02 7.41
C TYR A 88 6.78 3.29 8.86
N ILE A 89 7.54 2.83 9.86
CA ILE A 89 7.22 2.95 11.30
C ILE A 89 7.79 4.23 11.93
N ARG A 90 8.49 5.06 11.15
CA ARG A 90 9.08 6.30 11.66
C ARG A 90 8.04 7.39 11.90
#